data_AF-A0AAE4QK22-F1
#
_entry.id   AF-A0AAE4QK22-F1
#
_cell.length_a   1.000
_cell.length_b   1.000
_cell.length_c   1.000
_cell.angle_alpha   90.00
_cell.angle_beta   90.00
_cell.angle_gamma   90.00
#
_symmetry.space_group_name_H-M   'P 1'
#
loop_
_entity.id
_entity.type
_entity.pdbx_description
1 polymer ?
#
loop_
_entity_poly.entity_id
_entity_poly.type
_entity_poly.pdbx_seq_one_letter_code
_entity_poly.pdbx_strand_id
1 'polypeptide(L)'
;MKLSAIVSLFASILILFLTPIQSLIWNGADSPPYLLKTQEFVSAFFRMRIELAPQTSDYYFFGRLAIFVHVGILFGLLELDRNGVFPAASKKALKIVLTILSFAIFGDFIAYWGGSFLGESFKNAGFRWIEAPSIFLLLFAFGYLGFKMRLERKMEGTVFIILPFLMTASTFFFRYVPHGPLFPISLIVTGFLLGSKSAPLFQRLSGVFYRFTSNNWILVLFILGVICAETMQLLEKAIPIPEGIELPKKMDFRPFSSARDFVEVFGVYGASGRNLYFWIDVVDMIFPFPLVLCFGGIYTKAAARFGLPVSLNLFSFGFLIFDLLENSLMFYFLNVWPKVPEGLAAFTGGITAIKLFFLFVGFFMFTVSFLLLVYRRVSEKMRNG
;
A
#
# COMPACT_ATOMS: atom_id res chain seq x y z
N MET A 1 -0.80 20.89 6.90
CA MET A 1 -1.73 19.74 6.85
C MET A 1 -2.45 19.65 8.18
N LYS A 2 -3.71 19.21 8.22
CA LYS A 2 -4.37 18.95 9.51
C LYS A 2 -3.83 17.67 10.15
N LEU A 3 -3.81 17.63 11.48
CA LEU A 3 -3.31 16.49 12.26
C LEU A 3 -4.01 15.17 11.87
N SER A 4 -5.32 15.17 11.65
CA SER A 4 -6.09 13.99 11.24
C SER A 4 -5.60 13.37 9.92
N ALA A 5 -5.17 14.19 8.96
CA ALA A 5 -4.60 13.71 7.70
C ALA A 5 -3.23 13.05 7.91
N ILE A 6 -2.40 13.61 8.80
CA ILE A 6 -1.09 13.04 9.15
C ILE A 6 -1.27 11.71 9.87
N VAL A 7 -2.17 11.65 10.86
CA VAL A 7 -2.43 10.43 11.64
C VAL A 7 -3.01 9.33 10.74
N SER A 8 -3.94 9.67 9.84
CA SER A 8 -4.48 8.69 8.88
C SER A 8 -3.41 8.19 7.90
N LEU A 9 -2.54 9.06 7.39
CA LEU A 9 -1.42 8.67 6.55
C LEU A 9 -0.44 7.74 7.29
N PHE A 10 -0.08 8.08 8.51
CA PHE A 10 0.75 7.24 9.37
C PHE A 10 0.11 5.86 9.60
N ALA A 11 -1.19 5.82 9.91
CA ALA A 11 -1.94 4.58 10.06
C ALA A 11 -1.92 3.71 8.79
N SER A 12 -2.09 4.31 7.61
CA SER A 12 -1.99 3.63 6.31
C SER A 12 -0.59 3.06 6.03
N ILE A 13 0.46 3.81 6.38
CA ILE A 13 1.83 3.33 6.26
C ILE A 13 2.06 2.18 7.26
N LEU A 14 1.68 2.36 8.51
CA LEU A 14 1.86 1.37 9.57
C LEU A 14 1.19 0.03 9.23
N ILE A 15 -0.04 0.04 8.71
CA ILE A 15 -0.76 -1.19 8.38
C ILE A 15 -0.12 -1.97 7.21
N LEU A 16 0.64 -1.31 6.32
CA LEU A 16 1.41 -2.01 5.27
C LEU A 16 2.46 -2.95 5.88
N PHE A 17 3.06 -2.56 7.00
CA PHE A 17 4.05 -3.38 7.72
C PHE A 17 3.37 -4.35 8.70
N LEU A 18 2.36 -3.90 9.44
CA LEU A 18 1.72 -4.74 10.46
C LEU A 18 0.99 -5.95 9.88
N THR A 19 0.34 -5.81 8.73
CA THR A 19 -0.47 -6.89 8.15
C THR A 19 0.34 -8.18 7.88
N PRO A 20 1.48 -8.16 7.16
CA PRO A 20 2.31 -9.35 6.97
C PRO A 20 2.94 -9.86 8.28
N ILE A 21 3.35 -8.96 9.19
CA ILE A 21 3.93 -9.34 10.49
C ILE A 21 2.91 -10.14 11.31
N GLN A 22 1.73 -9.57 11.52
CA GLN A 22 0.69 -10.20 12.35
C GLN A 22 0.11 -11.45 11.68
N SER A 23 0.05 -11.47 10.35
CA SER A 23 -0.28 -12.69 9.60
C SER A 23 0.70 -13.83 9.93
N LEU A 24 2.01 -13.57 9.92
CA LEU A 24 3.01 -14.60 10.22
C LEU A 24 2.94 -15.04 11.69
N ILE A 25 2.74 -14.09 12.63
CA ILE A 25 2.52 -14.40 14.06
C ILE A 25 1.32 -15.33 14.23
N TRP A 26 0.22 -15.05 13.52
CA TRP A 26 -1.03 -15.78 13.65
C TRP A 26 -0.98 -17.18 13.05
N ASN A 27 -0.46 -17.29 11.82
CA ASN A 27 -0.45 -18.55 11.09
C ASN A 27 0.76 -19.43 11.44
N GLY A 28 1.85 -18.86 11.94
CA GLY A 28 3.05 -19.61 12.29
C GLY A 28 3.54 -20.48 11.12
N ALA A 29 3.76 -21.76 11.40
CA ALA A 29 4.19 -22.76 10.40
C ALA A 29 3.14 -23.02 9.31
N ASP A 30 1.85 -22.75 9.56
CA ASP A 30 0.75 -22.93 8.60
C ASP A 30 0.57 -21.74 7.66
N SER A 31 1.51 -20.79 7.68
CA SER A 31 1.51 -19.63 6.79
C SER A 31 1.51 -20.08 5.32
N PRO A 32 0.70 -19.45 4.46
CA PRO A 32 0.73 -19.72 3.03
C PRO A 32 2.14 -19.60 2.44
N PRO A 33 2.54 -20.45 1.47
CA PRO A 33 3.88 -20.42 0.90
C PRO A 33 4.31 -19.05 0.35
N TYR A 34 3.38 -18.25 -0.15
CA TYR A 34 3.68 -16.89 -0.62
C TYR A 34 3.92 -15.89 0.52
N LEU A 35 3.35 -16.11 1.71
CA LEU A 35 3.62 -15.32 2.92
C LEU A 35 4.88 -15.78 3.64
N LEU A 36 5.30 -17.04 3.51
CA LEU A 36 6.59 -17.49 4.05
C LEU A 36 7.78 -16.71 3.46
N LYS A 37 7.62 -16.17 2.24
CA LYS A 37 8.62 -15.25 1.67
C LYS A 37 8.80 -13.99 2.51
N THR A 38 7.82 -13.57 3.30
CA THR A 38 7.94 -12.39 4.17
C THR A 38 8.74 -12.67 5.44
N GLN A 39 9.12 -13.92 5.71
CA GLN A 39 9.72 -14.33 6.96
C GLN A 39 10.97 -13.52 7.31
N GLU A 40 11.91 -13.33 6.38
CA GLU A 40 13.13 -12.56 6.65
C GLU A 40 12.85 -11.10 7.03
N PHE A 41 11.94 -10.47 6.30
CA PHE A 41 11.43 -9.14 6.63
C PHE A 41 10.80 -9.12 8.03
N VAL A 42 9.90 -10.04 8.35
CA VAL A 42 9.24 -10.09 9.66
C VAL A 42 10.25 -10.39 10.78
N SER A 43 11.22 -11.27 10.54
CA SER A 43 12.29 -11.61 11.48
C SER A 43 13.17 -10.42 11.82
N ALA A 44 13.38 -9.47 10.90
CA ALA A 44 14.03 -8.20 11.22
C ALA A 44 13.23 -7.39 12.25
N PHE A 45 11.90 -7.31 12.10
CA PHE A 45 11.03 -6.65 13.09
C PHE A 45 10.99 -7.39 14.42
N PHE A 46 11.03 -8.73 14.43
CA PHE A 46 11.11 -9.51 15.66
C PHE A 46 12.41 -9.27 16.42
N ARG A 47 13.55 -9.18 15.72
CA ARG A 47 14.85 -8.80 16.33
C ARG A 47 14.80 -7.40 16.93
N MET A 48 14.30 -6.41 16.17
CA MET A 48 14.09 -5.05 16.67
C MET A 48 13.19 -5.02 17.91
N ARG A 49 12.11 -5.81 17.92
CA ARG A 49 11.21 -5.94 19.06
C ARG A 49 11.92 -6.49 20.29
N ILE A 50 12.75 -7.53 20.13
CA ILE A 50 13.52 -8.13 21.24
C ILE A 50 14.45 -7.10 21.88
N GLU A 51 15.08 -6.23 21.08
CA GLU A 51 15.95 -5.15 21.59
C GLU A 51 15.16 -4.06 22.33
N LEU A 52 14.01 -3.63 21.78
CA LEU A 52 13.23 -2.52 22.33
C LEU A 52 12.35 -2.93 23.53
N ALA A 53 11.82 -4.14 23.53
CA ALA A 53 10.84 -4.62 24.51
C ALA A 53 11.00 -6.14 24.77
N PRO A 54 12.13 -6.58 25.36
CA PRO A 54 12.48 -8.00 25.49
C PRO A 54 11.43 -8.82 26.28
N GLN A 55 10.74 -8.17 27.22
CA GLN A 55 9.75 -8.81 28.08
C GLN A 55 8.35 -8.91 27.45
N THR A 56 8.12 -8.32 26.27
CA THR A 56 6.83 -8.36 25.58
C THR A 56 6.90 -9.35 24.42
N SER A 57 5.94 -10.26 24.29
CA SER A 57 5.87 -11.17 23.13
C SER A 57 5.57 -10.43 21.83
N ASP A 58 5.93 -11.02 20.68
CA ASP A 58 5.61 -10.42 19.35
C ASP A 58 4.12 -10.12 19.21
N TYR A 59 3.28 -11.07 19.62
CA TYR A 59 1.82 -10.94 19.57
C TYR A 59 1.33 -9.66 20.26
N TYR A 60 1.79 -9.40 21.48
CA TYR A 60 1.38 -8.20 22.21
C TYR A 60 2.04 -6.95 21.66
N PHE A 61 3.32 -6.98 21.31
CA PHE A 61 4.03 -5.79 20.83
C PHE A 61 3.40 -5.25 19.54
N PHE A 62 3.26 -6.10 18.51
CA PHE A 62 2.70 -5.68 17.23
C PHE A 62 1.18 -5.51 17.29
N GLY A 63 0.48 -6.30 18.13
CA GLY A 63 -0.93 -6.11 18.43
C GLY A 63 -1.24 -4.71 18.98
N ARG A 64 -0.47 -4.23 19.96
CA ARG A 64 -0.64 -2.88 20.53
C ARG A 64 -0.50 -1.76 19.50
N LEU A 65 0.28 -1.96 18.43
CA LEU A 65 0.44 -0.96 17.38
C LEU A 65 -0.79 -0.84 16.47
N ALA A 66 -1.64 -1.87 16.41
CA ALA A 66 -2.84 -1.85 15.59
C ALA A 66 -3.89 -0.84 16.08
N ILE A 67 -3.87 -0.46 17.37
CA ILE A 67 -4.71 0.62 17.90
C ILE A 67 -4.53 1.93 17.13
N PHE A 68 -3.29 2.24 16.70
CA PHE A 68 -3.00 3.46 15.94
C PHE A 68 -3.63 3.42 14.55
N VAL A 69 -3.77 2.23 13.96
CA VAL A 69 -4.46 2.04 12.67
C VAL A 69 -5.94 2.34 12.83
N HIS A 70 -6.58 1.75 13.85
CA HIS A 70 -7.99 2.00 14.14
C HIS A 70 -8.27 3.49 14.42
N VAL A 71 -7.45 4.13 15.25
CA VAL A 71 -7.57 5.56 15.57
C VAL A 71 -7.37 6.42 14.32
N GLY A 72 -6.42 6.08 13.46
CA GLY A 72 -6.20 6.78 12.19
C GLY A 72 -7.37 6.67 11.22
N ILE A 73 -8.04 5.51 11.16
CA ILE A 73 -9.28 5.33 10.41
C ILE A 73 -10.39 6.20 11.03
N LEU A 74 -10.56 6.16 12.35
CA LEU A 74 -11.61 6.89 13.07
C LEU A 74 -11.48 8.40 12.83
N PHE A 75 -10.29 8.96 13.06
CA PHE A 75 -10.03 10.38 12.81
C PHE A 75 -10.13 10.74 11.33
N GLY A 76 -9.76 9.84 10.44
CA GLY A 76 -9.92 10.04 9.01
C GLY A 76 -11.40 10.16 8.62
N LEU A 77 -12.25 9.24 9.08
CA LEU A 77 -13.69 9.29 8.82
C LEU A 77 -14.36 10.54 9.41
N LEU A 78 -14.02 10.92 10.64
CA LEU A 78 -14.53 12.15 11.26
C LEU A 78 -14.13 13.40 10.48
N GLU A 79 -12.91 13.45 9.97
CA GLU A 79 -12.44 14.59 9.18
C GLU A 79 -13.05 14.60 7.77
N LEU A 80 -13.28 13.45 7.15
CA LEU A 80 -14.04 13.34 5.90
C LEU A 80 -15.47 13.85 6.07
N ASP A 81 -16.09 13.58 7.22
CA ASP A 81 -17.41 14.10 7.57
C ASP A 81 -17.44 15.62 7.66
N ARG A 82 -16.44 16.20 8.34
CA ARG A 82 -16.27 17.66 8.43
C ARG A 82 -16.01 18.32 7.07
N ASN A 83 -15.35 17.60 6.17
CA ASN A 83 -15.14 18.05 4.79
C ASN A 83 -16.37 17.87 3.89
N GLY A 84 -17.48 17.35 4.42
CA GLY A 84 -18.73 17.16 3.69
C GLY A 84 -18.70 16.02 2.68
N VAL A 85 -17.79 15.05 2.83
CA VAL A 85 -17.72 13.86 1.94
C VAL A 85 -18.95 12.99 2.11
N PHE A 86 -19.51 12.92 3.33
CA PHE A 86 -20.71 12.14 3.64
C PHE A 86 -21.97 13.01 3.55
N PRO A 87 -22.90 12.72 2.62
CA PRO A 87 -24.17 13.42 2.50
C PRO A 87 -25.09 13.25 3.72
N ALA A 88 -26.14 14.08 3.80
CA ALA A 88 -27.08 14.04 4.93
C ALA A 88 -27.75 12.66 5.09
N ALA A 89 -28.14 12.05 3.96
CA ALA A 89 -28.77 10.73 3.94
C ALA A 89 -27.89 9.60 4.50
N SER A 90 -26.56 9.77 4.49
CA SER A 90 -25.62 8.75 4.98
C SER A 90 -25.13 8.98 6.41
N LYS A 91 -25.47 10.10 7.06
CA LYS A 91 -24.97 10.44 8.41
C LYS A 91 -25.32 9.38 9.47
N LYS A 92 -26.53 8.79 9.40
CA LYS A 92 -26.92 7.71 10.32
C LYS A 92 -26.05 6.46 10.13
N ALA A 93 -25.79 6.08 8.88
CA ALA A 93 -24.91 4.95 8.56
C ALA A 93 -23.47 5.22 9.01
N LEU A 94 -22.97 6.44 8.83
CA LEU A 94 -21.64 6.82 9.30
C LEU A 94 -21.54 6.72 10.83
N LYS A 95 -22.56 7.20 11.57
CA LYS A 95 -22.57 7.05 13.04
C LYS A 95 -22.47 5.59 13.47
N ILE A 96 -23.18 4.69 12.78
CA ILE A 96 -23.08 3.23 13.03
C ILE A 96 -21.65 2.74 12.81
N VAL A 97 -21.02 3.10 11.69
CA VAL A 97 -19.60 2.76 11.40
C VAL A 97 -18.68 3.26 12.50
N LEU A 98 -18.81 4.53 12.90
CA LEU A 98 -17.98 5.14 13.95
C LEU A 98 -18.17 4.44 15.29
N THR A 99 -19.40 4.10 15.67
CA THR A 99 -19.69 3.38 16.91
C THR A 99 -19.08 1.98 16.90
N ILE A 100 -19.25 1.21 15.82
CA ILE A 100 -18.66 -0.14 15.72
C ILE A 100 -17.13 -0.05 15.74
N LEU A 101 -16.54 0.93 15.04
CA LEU A 101 -15.09 1.13 15.06
C LEU A 101 -14.57 1.50 16.46
N SER A 102 -15.31 2.30 17.23
CA SER A 102 -14.98 2.58 18.63
C SER A 102 -15.02 1.32 19.50
N PHE A 103 -15.97 0.42 19.28
CA PHE A 103 -15.98 -0.89 19.94
C PHE A 103 -14.78 -1.75 19.53
N ALA A 104 -14.40 -1.74 18.24
CA ALA A 104 -13.19 -2.43 17.78
C ALA A 104 -11.92 -1.89 18.48
N ILE A 105 -11.76 -0.56 18.56
CA ILE A 105 -10.65 0.08 19.31
C ILE A 105 -10.63 -0.37 20.77
N PHE A 106 -11.79 -0.41 21.42
CA PHE A 106 -11.90 -0.85 22.80
C PHE A 106 -11.54 -2.34 22.96
N GLY A 107 -11.99 -3.18 22.03
CA GLY A 107 -11.65 -4.61 21.97
C GLY A 107 -10.15 -4.83 21.80
N ASP A 108 -9.52 -4.14 20.84
CA ASP A 108 -8.07 -4.15 20.60
C ASP A 108 -7.29 -3.71 21.85
N PHE A 109 -7.70 -2.61 22.49
CA PHE A 109 -7.11 -2.14 23.73
C PHE A 109 -7.18 -3.20 24.83
N ILE A 110 -8.35 -3.80 25.07
CA ILE A 110 -8.50 -4.89 26.04
C ILE A 110 -7.63 -6.08 25.66
N ALA A 111 -7.59 -6.46 24.38
CA ALA A 111 -6.90 -7.65 23.91
C ALA A 111 -5.38 -7.55 24.10
N TYR A 112 -4.78 -6.45 23.63
CA TYR A 112 -3.32 -6.34 23.51
C TYR A 112 -2.66 -5.52 24.62
N TRP A 113 -3.37 -4.54 25.19
CA TRP A 113 -2.91 -3.83 26.37
C TRP A 113 -3.40 -4.54 27.63
N GLY A 114 -4.72 -4.70 27.81
CA GLY A 114 -5.31 -5.36 28.98
C GLY A 114 -4.84 -6.82 29.15
N GLY A 115 -4.87 -7.62 28.09
CA GLY A 115 -4.49 -9.04 28.12
C GLY A 115 -3.06 -9.29 28.56
N SER A 116 -2.15 -8.35 28.28
CA SER A 116 -0.76 -8.47 28.73
C SER A 116 -0.57 -8.31 30.24
N PHE A 117 -1.47 -7.60 30.93
CA PHE A 117 -1.42 -7.36 32.38
C PHE A 117 -2.36 -8.28 33.16
N LEU A 118 -3.54 -8.58 32.58
CA LEU A 118 -4.64 -9.26 33.27
C LEU A 118 -4.85 -10.71 32.79
N GLY A 119 -4.04 -11.16 31.82
CA GLY A 119 -3.98 -12.54 31.37
C GLY A 119 -4.94 -12.91 30.21
N GLU A 120 -4.98 -14.21 29.93
CA GLU A 120 -5.61 -14.79 28.73
C GLU A 120 -7.12 -14.49 28.63
N SER A 121 -7.83 -14.42 29.75
CA SER A 121 -9.27 -14.12 29.77
C SER A 121 -9.58 -12.74 29.16
N PHE A 122 -8.76 -11.73 29.48
CA PHE A 122 -8.91 -10.39 28.90
C PHE A 122 -8.52 -10.38 27.42
N LYS A 123 -7.46 -11.09 27.05
CA LYS A 123 -7.09 -11.27 25.64
C LYS A 123 -8.26 -11.84 24.83
N ASN A 124 -8.86 -12.92 25.32
CA ASN A 124 -9.99 -13.60 24.68
C ASN A 124 -11.24 -12.70 24.63
N ALA A 125 -11.57 -12.01 25.74
CA ALA A 125 -12.67 -11.05 25.81
C ALA A 125 -12.52 -9.92 24.78
N GLY A 126 -11.38 -9.23 24.79
CA GLY A 126 -11.10 -8.13 23.86
C GLY A 126 -11.12 -8.58 22.41
N PHE A 127 -10.39 -9.65 22.08
CA PHE A 127 -10.22 -10.08 20.69
C PHE A 127 -11.44 -10.82 20.14
N ARG A 128 -11.83 -11.95 20.76
CA ARG A 128 -12.85 -12.84 20.19
C ARG A 128 -14.28 -12.32 20.35
N TRP A 129 -14.55 -11.60 21.44
CA TRP A 129 -15.91 -11.20 21.78
C TRP A 129 -16.23 -9.74 21.44
N ILE A 130 -15.21 -8.88 21.27
CA ILE A 130 -15.42 -7.46 20.98
C ILE A 130 -14.82 -7.09 19.62
N GLU A 131 -13.51 -7.21 19.44
CA GLU A 131 -12.80 -6.72 18.27
C GLU A 131 -13.23 -7.45 16.99
N ALA A 132 -13.02 -8.76 16.92
CA ALA A 132 -13.31 -9.54 15.71
C ALA A 132 -14.79 -9.45 15.28
N PRO A 133 -15.79 -9.56 16.19
CA PRO A 133 -17.19 -9.33 15.83
C PRO A 133 -17.45 -7.90 15.35
N SER A 134 -16.81 -6.88 15.94
CA SER A 134 -16.95 -5.49 15.49
C SER A 134 -16.40 -5.31 14.08
N ILE A 135 -15.24 -5.88 13.77
CA ILE A 135 -14.66 -5.86 12.41
C ILE A 135 -15.58 -6.58 11.41
N PHE A 136 -16.17 -7.71 11.79
CA PHE A 136 -17.16 -8.39 10.96
C PHE A 136 -18.39 -7.51 10.69
N LEU A 137 -18.92 -6.83 11.72
CA LEU A 137 -20.04 -5.89 11.56
C LEU A 137 -19.67 -4.68 10.68
N LEU A 138 -18.40 -4.23 10.70
CA LEU A 138 -17.93 -3.16 9.82
C LEU A 138 -18.06 -3.51 8.34
N LEU A 139 -17.94 -4.78 7.93
CA LEU A 139 -18.18 -5.21 6.55
C LEU A 139 -19.55 -4.76 6.07
N PHE A 140 -20.60 -5.05 6.85
CA PHE A 140 -21.96 -4.67 6.51
C PHE A 140 -22.21 -3.18 6.66
N ALA A 141 -21.65 -2.57 7.72
CA ALA A 141 -21.82 -1.15 7.99
C ALA A 141 -21.23 -0.27 6.87
N PHE A 142 -20.06 -0.60 6.34
CA PHE A 142 -19.47 0.10 5.20
C PHE A 142 -20.26 -0.12 3.90
N GLY A 143 -20.74 -1.33 3.64
CA GLY A 143 -21.62 -1.59 2.48
C GLY A 143 -22.90 -0.76 2.54
N TYR A 144 -23.53 -0.68 3.72
CA TYR A 144 -24.72 0.15 3.95
C TYR A 144 -24.42 1.65 3.85
N LEU A 145 -23.27 2.10 4.37
CA LEU A 145 -22.80 3.48 4.21
C LEU A 145 -22.65 3.84 2.72
N GLY A 146 -21.97 3.00 1.95
CA GLY A 146 -21.80 3.18 0.51
C GLY A 146 -23.14 3.22 -0.24
N PHE A 147 -24.06 2.32 0.09
CA PHE A 147 -25.42 2.33 -0.48
C PHE A 147 -26.15 3.66 -0.24
N LYS A 148 -26.14 4.18 0.99
CA LYS A 148 -26.76 5.47 1.32
C LYS A 148 -26.07 6.64 0.64
N MET A 149 -24.74 6.61 0.53
CA MET A 149 -23.98 7.65 -0.17
C MET A 149 -24.29 7.70 -1.66
N ARG A 150 -24.54 6.56 -2.33
CA ARG A 150 -24.74 6.50 -3.79
C ARG A 150 -25.91 7.32 -4.29
N LEU A 151 -26.89 7.63 -3.44
CA LEU A 151 -28.05 8.45 -3.78
C LEU A 151 -27.66 9.88 -4.18
N GLU A 152 -26.64 10.44 -3.53
CA GLU A 152 -26.19 11.81 -3.75
C GLU A 152 -24.76 11.86 -4.35
N ARG A 153 -23.92 10.89 -3.99
CA ARG A 153 -22.51 10.76 -4.40
C ARG A 153 -22.24 9.37 -4.94
N LYS A 154 -22.65 9.15 -6.19
CA LYS A 154 -22.65 7.83 -6.84
C LYS A 154 -21.28 7.14 -6.81
N MET A 155 -20.20 7.86 -7.09
CA MET A 155 -18.88 7.24 -7.24
C MET A 155 -18.20 7.00 -5.90
N GLU A 156 -18.21 7.97 -4.98
CA GLU A 156 -17.71 7.78 -3.61
C GLU A 156 -18.49 6.67 -2.90
N GLY A 157 -19.82 6.66 -3.03
CA GLY A 157 -20.65 5.58 -2.49
C GLY A 157 -20.33 4.22 -3.11
N THR A 158 -19.97 4.16 -4.39
CA THR A 158 -19.55 2.90 -5.04
C THR A 158 -18.23 2.39 -4.46
N VAL A 159 -17.26 3.28 -4.17
CA VAL A 159 -16.01 2.88 -3.49
C VAL A 159 -16.31 2.24 -2.12
N PHE A 160 -17.21 2.83 -1.33
CA PHE A 160 -17.63 2.25 -0.04
C PHE A 160 -18.46 0.96 -0.17
N ILE A 161 -19.17 0.74 -1.28
CA ILE A 161 -19.83 -0.56 -1.56
C ILE A 161 -18.82 -1.66 -1.91
N ILE A 162 -17.72 -1.30 -2.59
CA ILE A 162 -16.67 -2.26 -2.97
C ILE A 162 -15.79 -2.62 -1.76
N LEU A 163 -15.65 -1.69 -0.80
CA LEU A 163 -14.77 -1.85 0.36
C LEU A 163 -14.97 -3.17 1.15
N PRO A 164 -16.18 -3.67 1.45
CA PRO A 164 -16.37 -4.96 2.11
C PRO A 164 -15.76 -6.14 1.34
N PHE A 165 -15.83 -6.14 0.00
CA PHE A 165 -15.18 -7.18 -0.82
C PHE A 165 -13.66 -7.09 -0.72
N LEU A 166 -13.09 -5.88 -0.68
CA LEU A 166 -11.66 -5.67 -0.48
C LEU A 166 -11.23 -6.10 0.93
N MET A 167 -12.03 -5.84 1.95
CA MET A 167 -11.79 -6.30 3.33
C MET A 167 -11.74 -7.83 3.38
N THR A 168 -12.72 -8.51 2.78
CA THR A 168 -12.76 -9.96 2.68
C THR A 168 -11.58 -10.52 1.89
N ALA A 169 -11.27 -9.95 0.72
CA ALA A 169 -10.14 -10.37 -0.11
C ALA A 169 -8.80 -10.21 0.64
N SER A 170 -8.61 -9.09 1.34
CA SER A 170 -7.43 -8.85 2.19
C SER A 170 -7.33 -9.90 3.30
N THR A 171 -8.44 -10.22 3.96
CA THR A 171 -8.50 -11.27 4.99
C THR A 171 -8.08 -12.64 4.45
N PHE A 172 -8.59 -13.03 3.27
CA PHE A 172 -8.21 -14.29 2.65
C PHE A 172 -6.76 -14.31 2.20
N PHE A 173 -6.28 -13.20 1.63
CA PHE A 173 -4.90 -13.07 1.17
C PHE A 173 -3.90 -13.16 2.33
N PHE A 174 -4.16 -12.49 3.45
CA PHE A 174 -3.29 -12.53 4.62
C PHE A 174 -3.62 -13.65 5.60
N ARG A 175 -4.70 -14.41 5.39
CA ARG A 175 -5.24 -15.41 6.34
C ARG A 175 -5.24 -14.89 7.79
N TYR A 176 -5.66 -13.65 7.98
CA TYR A 176 -5.56 -13.00 9.28
C TYR A 176 -6.73 -12.07 9.57
N VAL A 177 -7.46 -12.44 10.63
CA VAL A 177 -8.49 -11.65 11.31
C VAL A 177 -7.90 -11.29 12.68
N PRO A 178 -7.90 -10.01 13.09
CA PRO A 178 -8.86 -8.96 12.74
C PRO A 178 -8.31 -7.83 11.85
N HIS A 179 -6.99 -7.74 11.66
CA HIS A 179 -6.38 -6.54 11.06
C HIS A 179 -6.28 -6.59 9.52
N GLY A 180 -6.36 -7.76 8.89
CA GLY A 180 -6.43 -7.88 7.43
C GLY A 180 -7.53 -7.00 6.80
N PRO A 181 -8.76 -7.00 7.33
CA PRO A 181 -9.82 -6.06 6.94
C PRO A 181 -9.49 -4.56 7.07
N LEU A 182 -8.68 -4.16 8.06
CA LEU A 182 -8.36 -2.76 8.31
C LEU A 182 -7.49 -2.15 7.21
N PHE A 183 -6.69 -2.99 6.55
CA PHE A 183 -5.79 -2.57 5.48
C PHE A 183 -6.51 -1.76 4.38
N PRO A 184 -7.51 -2.31 3.66
CA PRO A 184 -8.22 -1.55 2.63
C PRO A 184 -9.04 -0.38 3.20
N ILE A 185 -9.56 -0.47 4.44
CA ILE A 185 -10.26 0.65 5.07
C ILE A 185 -9.32 1.84 5.22
N SER A 186 -8.14 1.60 5.81
CA SER A 186 -7.12 2.62 6.05
C SER A 186 -6.71 3.30 4.76
N LEU A 187 -6.36 2.52 3.72
CA LEU A 187 -5.95 3.04 2.43
C LEU A 187 -7.02 3.91 1.76
N ILE A 188 -8.28 3.48 1.76
CA ILE A 188 -9.38 4.23 1.14
C ILE A 188 -9.65 5.52 1.92
N VAL A 189 -9.76 5.45 3.25
CA VAL A 189 -10.00 6.63 4.10
C VAL A 189 -8.88 7.65 3.94
N THR A 190 -7.61 7.21 3.99
CA THR A 190 -6.46 8.07 3.75
C THR A 190 -6.49 8.65 2.33
N GLY A 191 -6.76 7.85 1.31
CA GLY A 191 -6.83 8.31 -0.09
C GLY A 191 -7.86 9.40 -0.33
N PHE A 192 -9.05 9.31 0.28
CA PHE A 192 -10.04 10.40 0.25
C PHE A 192 -9.57 11.62 1.03
N LEU A 193 -8.94 11.42 2.19
CA LEU A 193 -8.54 12.50 3.08
C LEU A 193 -7.37 13.32 2.54
N LEU A 194 -6.41 12.68 1.89
CA LEU A 194 -5.31 13.35 1.18
C LEU A 194 -5.83 14.19 0.00
N GLY A 195 -7.00 13.85 -0.53
CA GLY A 195 -7.73 14.62 -1.54
C GLY A 195 -8.52 15.80 -1.02
N SER A 196 -8.66 15.97 0.29
CA SER A 196 -9.56 16.96 0.88
C SER A 196 -8.83 18.23 1.32
N LYS A 197 -9.61 19.24 1.75
CA LYS A 197 -9.09 20.51 2.28
C LYS A 197 -8.18 20.32 3.50
N SER A 198 -8.20 19.15 4.14
CA SER A 198 -7.34 18.80 5.28
C SER A 198 -5.89 18.55 4.86
N ALA A 199 -5.63 18.30 3.58
CA ALA A 199 -4.32 17.99 3.03
C ALA A 199 -4.01 18.84 1.77
N PRO A 200 -3.90 20.18 1.90
CA PRO A 200 -3.75 21.08 0.74
C PRO A 200 -2.50 20.81 -0.10
N LEU A 201 -1.42 20.32 0.52
CA LEU A 201 -0.21 19.89 -0.19
C LEU A 201 -0.53 18.76 -1.18
N PHE A 202 -1.23 17.73 -0.71
CA PHE A 202 -1.61 16.58 -1.52
C PHE A 202 -2.67 16.93 -2.57
N GLN A 203 -3.58 17.87 -2.28
CA GLN A 203 -4.47 18.42 -3.31
C GLN A 203 -3.68 19.11 -4.43
N ARG A 204 -2.65 19.89 -4.10
CA ARG A 204 -1.78 20.52 -5.12
C ARG A 204 -1.04 19.46 -5.94
N LEU A 205 -0.49 18.44 -5.30
CA LEU A 205 0.17 17.31 -5.98
C LEU A 205 -0.80 16.55 -6.89
N SER A 206 -2.01 16.24 -6.41
CA SER A 206 -3.07 15.65 -7.22
C SER A 206 -3.44 16.53 -8.42
N GLY A 207 -3.42 17.85 -8.23
CA GLY A 207 -3.65 18.86 -9.26
C GLY A 207 -2.62 18.85 -10.40
N VAL A 208 -1.38 18.42 -10.14
CA VAL A 208 -0.32 18.35 -11.17
C VAL A 208 -0.71 17.43 -12.31
N PHE A 209 -1.40 16.31 -12.02
CA PHE A 209 -1.79 15.34 -13.04
C PHE A 209 -2.74 15.90 -14.10
N TYR A 210 -3.51 16.95 -13.81
CA TYR A 210 -4.37 17.61 -14.81
C TYR A 210 -3.58 18.11 -16.02
N ARG A 211 -2.33 18.55 -15.80
CA ARG A 211 -1.43 19.02 -16.88
C ARG A 211 -1.05 17.90 -17.85
N PHE A 212 -1.11 16.65 -17.40
CA PHE A 212 -0.71 15.46 -18.15
C PHE A 212 -1.90 14.62 -18.63
N THR A 213 -3.11 15.20 -18.68
CA THR A 213 -4.34 14.50 -19.15
C THR A 213 -4.51 14.48 -20.67
N SER A 214 -3.71 15.26 -21.41
CA SER A 214 -3.77 15.26 -22.89
C SER A 214 -3.24 13.94 -23.46
N ASN A 215 -3.79 13.48 -24.59
CA ASN A 215 -3.34 12.24 -25.24
C ASN A 215 -1.86 12.32 -25.63
N ASN A 216 -1.39 13.49 -26.07
CA ASN A 216 0.00 13.71 -26.48
C ASN A 216 0.93 13.57 -25.28
N TRP A 217 0.60 14.19 -24.14
CA TRP A 217 1.39 14.04 -22.91
C TRP A 217 1.44 12.60 -22.42
N ILE A 218 0.29 11.92 -22.39
CA ILE A 218 0.22 10.50 -22.01
C ILE A 218 1.12 9.65 -22.92
N LEU A 219 1.07 9.86 -24.24
CA LEU A 219 1.91 9.14 -25.20
C LEU A 219 3.40 9.43 -24.99
N VAL A 220 3.79 10.70 -24.81
CA VAL A 220 5.18 11.09 -24.55
C VAL A 220 5.69 10.43 -23.26
N LEU A 221 4.92 10.51 -22.17
CA LEU A 221 5.30 9.90 -20.90
C LEU A 221 5.40 8.37 -21.01
N PHE A 222 4.50 7.73 -21.75
CA PHE A 222 4.58 6.30 -22.02
C PHE A 222 5.84 5.93 -22.80
N ILE A 223 6.16 6.66 -23.88
CA ILE A 223 7.37 6.44 -24.67
C ILE A 223 8.62 6.63 -23.81
N LEU A 224 8.67 7.68 -22.98
CA LEU A 224 9.78 7.89 -22.05
C LEU A 224 9.93 6.73 -21.06
N GLY A 225 8.83 6.24 -20.50
CA GLY A 225 8.85 5.06 -19.64
C GLY A 225 9.39 3.81 -20.36
N VAL A 226 8.98 3.58 -21.61
CA VAL A 226 9.50 2.48 -22.45
C VAL A 226 10.99 2.65 -22.71
N ILE A 227 11.47 3.86 -23.05
CA ILE A 227 12.90 4.12 -23.27
C ILE A 227 13.70 3.79 -22.01
N CYS A 228 13.25 4.21 -20.83
CA CYS A 228 13.90 3.87 -19.56
C CYS A 228 13.95 2.34 -19.36
N ALA A 229 12.82 1.65 -19.55
CA ALA A 229 12.74 0.20 -19.39
C ALA A 229 13.67 -0.56 -20.36
N GLU A 230 13.66 -0.18 -21.64
CA GLU A 230 14.53 -0.78 -22.66
C GLU A 230 16.01 -0.49 -22.38
N THR A 231 16.34 0.72 -21.91
CA THR A 231 17.72 1.08 -21.53
C THR A 231 18.20 0.20 -20.38
N MET A 232 17.37 0.03 -19.34
CA MET A 232 17.69 -0.87 -18.23
C MET A 232 17.86 -2.32 -18.68
N GLN A 233 17.03 -2.79 -19.63
CA GLN A 233 17.14 -4.15 -20.16
C GLN A 233 18.39 -4.34 -21.02
N LEU A 234 18.80 -3.33 -21.80
CA LEU A 234 20.05 -3.35 -22.57
C LEU A 234 21.26 -3.41 -21.65
N LEU A 235 21.29 -2.57 -20.61
CA LEU A 235 22.36 -2.57 -19.61
C LEU A 235 22.41 -3.91 -18.85
N GLU A 236 21.26 -4.49 -18.53
CA GLU A 236 21.17 -5.79 -17.86
C GLU A 236 21.72 -6.94 -18.72
N LYS A 237 21.37 -6.96 -20.02
CA LYS A 237 21.92 -7.94 -20.97
C LYS A 237 23.42 -7.77 -21.21
N ALA A 238 23.96 -6.59 -20.92
CA ALA A 238 25.40 -6.31 -21.02
C ALA A 238 26.19 -6.76 -19.78
N ILE A 239 25.54 -7.20 -18.70
CA ILE A 239 26.23 -7.72 -17.52
C ILE A 239 26.98 -8.99 -17.92
N PRO A 240 28.32 -9.04 -17.73
CA PRO A 240 29.09 -10.25 -18.02
C PRO A 240 28.76 -11.33 -16.99
N ILE A 241 28.30 -12.49 -17.44
CA ILE A 241 27.97 -13.64 -16.60
C ILE A 241 28.89 -14.81 -16.99
N PRO A 242 29.43 -15.58 -16.02
CA PRO A 242 30.16 -16.80 -16.32
C PRO A 242 29.32 -17.80 -17.13
N GLU A 243 29.97 -18.55 -18.03
CA GLU A 243 29.30 -19.58 -18.82
C GLU A 243 28.60 -20.61 -17.92
N GLY A 244 27.35 -20.97 -18.28
CA GLY A 244 26.55 -21.96 -17.55
C GLY A 244 25.79 -21.42 -16.33
N ILE A 245 25.88 -20.13 -16.02
CA ILE A 245 25.09 -19.50 -14.94
C ILE A 245 23.97 -18.65 -15.56
N GLU A 246 22.73 -18.84 -15.09
CA GLU A 246 21.61 -17.98 -15.47
C GLU A 246 21.70 -16.62 -14.77
N LEU A 247 21.31 -15.54 -15.47
CA LEU A 247 21.27 -14.21 -14.88
C LEU A 247 20.31 -14.22 -13.68
N PRO A 248 20.81 -13.97 -12.45
CA PRO A 248 19.93 -13.93 -11.30
C PRO A 248 18.94 -12.78 -11.46
N LYS A 249 17.70 -12.98 -11.00
CA LYS A 249 16.72 -11.90 -10.90
C LYS A 249 17.33 -10.72 -10.14
N LYS A 250 17.17 -9.49 -10.62
CA LYS A 250 17.64 -8.28 -9.93
C LYS A 250 16.99 -8.10 -8.55
N MET A 251 17.66 -7.34 -7.67
CA MET A 251 17.27 -7.18 -6.27
C MET A 251 16.00 -6.32 -6.11
N ASP A 252 15.84 -5.30 -6.95
CA ASP A 252 14.68 -4.41 -7.13
C ASP A 252 13.36 -5.11 -7.46
N PHE A 253 13.41 -6.38 -7.89
CA PHE A 253 12.24 -7.24 -8.12
C PHE A 253 12.16 -8.44 -7.16
N ARG A 254 13.00 -8.49 -6.11
CA ARG A 254 12.99 -9.54 -5.08
C ARG A 254 12.38 -8.98 -3.78
N PRO A 255 11.05 -9.05 -3.60
CA PRO A 255 10.45 -8.68 -2.33
C PRO A 255 10.98 -9.60 -1.23
N PHE A 256 11.17 -9.03 -0.04
CA PHE A 256 11.62 -9.73 1.17
C PHE A 256 13.02 -10.37 1.09
N SER A 257 13.94 -9.75 0.35
CA SER A 257 15.35 -10.18 0.25
C SER A 257 16.10 -10.16 1.59
N SER A 258 17.03 -11.10 1.76
CA SER A 258 18.00 -11.21 2.87
C SER A 258 19.38 -10.67 2.50
N ALA A 259 20.32 -10.51 3.45
CA ALA A 259 21.68 -10.10 3.09
C ALA A 259 22.39 -11.14 2.20
N ARG A 260 22.06 -12.43 2.38
CA ARG A 260 22.59 -13.51 1.54
C ARG A 260 22.23 -13.31 0.07
N ASP A 261 20.99 -12.91 -0.22
CA ASP A 261 20.54 -12.65 -1.60
C ASP A 261 21.39 -11.56 -2.26
N PHE A 262 21.67 -10.45 -1.55
CA PHE A 262 22.54 -9.39 -2.06
C PHE A 262 23.96 -9.90 -2.31
N VAL A 263 24.53 -10.63 -1.35
CA VAL A 263 25.90 -11.16 -1.48
C VAL A 263 26.01 -12.09 -2.69
N GLU A 264 25.02 -12.96 -2.88
CA GLU A 264 24.96 -13.91 -3.98
C GLU A 264 24.81 -13.21 -5.33
N VAL A 265 23.79 -12.36 -5.50
CA VAL A 265 23.51 -11.66 -6.77
C VAL A 265 24.67 -10.77 -7.18
N PHE A 266 25.15 -9.92 -6.26
CA PHE A 266 26.28 -9.03 -6.53
C PHE A 266 27.60 -9.76 -6.64
N GLY A 267 27.70 -10.98 -6.08
CA GLY A 267 28.81 -11.90 -6.28
C GLY A 267 28.86 -12.42 -7.72
N VAL A 268 27.73 -12.92 -8.24
CA VAL A 268 27.60 -13.39 -9.63
C VAL A 268 27.93 -12.30 -10.64
N TYR A 269 27.52 -11.05 -10.38
CA TYR A 269 27.80 -9.92 -11.28
C TYR A 269 29.28 -9.52 -11.34
N GLY A 270 30.07 -9.82 -10.29
CA GLY A 270 31.45 -9.36 -10.19
C GLY A 270 31.58 -7.81 -10.22
N ALA A 271 32.80 -7.30 -10.35
CA ALA A 271 33.05 -5.86 -10.32
C ALA A 271 32.43 -5.12 -11.52
N SER A 272 32.58 -5.67 -12.73
CA SER A 272 32.05 -5.06 -13.96
C SER A 272 30.53 -5.07 -13.99
N GLY A 273 29.89 -6.20 -13.63
CA GLY A 273 28.44 -6.29 -13.56
C GLY A 273 27.83 -5.40 -12.48
N ARG A 274 28.48 -5.24 -11.32
CA ARG A 274 28.04 -4.26 -10.30
C ARG A 274 28.11 -2.81 -10.78
N ASN A 275 29.10 -2.47 -11.59
CA ASN A 275 29.18 -1.14 -12.20
C ASN A 275 28.05 -0.92 -13.22
N LEU A 276 27.70 -1.94 -14.00
CA LEU A 276 26.52 -1.87 -14.88
C LEU A 276 25.22 -1.80 -14.08
N TYR A 277 25.12 -2.54 -12.97
CA TYR A 277 23.98 -2.48 -12.05
C TYR A 277 23.81 -1.07 -11.46
N PHE A 278 24.89 -0.39 -11.08
CA PHE A 278 24.83 1.03 -10.69
C PHE A 278 24.17 1.89 -11.76
N TRP A 279 24.53 1.74 -13.03
CA TRP A 279 23.92 2.51 -14.12
C TRP A 279 22.47 2.11 -14.39
N ILE A 280 22.11 0.84 -14.19
CA ILE A 280 20.71 0.40 -14.22
C ILE A 280 19.93 1.16 -13.14
N ASP A 281 20.40 1.19 -11.89
CA ASP A 281 19.72 1.89 -10.79
C ASP A 281 19.63 3.41 -11.03
N VAL A 282 20.61 4.02 -11.71
CA VAL A 282 20.53 5.44 -12.10
C VAL A 282 19.37 5.67 -13.07
N VAL A 283 19.19 4.78 -14.05
CA VAL A 283 18.05 4.86 -14.99
C VAL A 283 16.75 4.52 -14.25
N ASP A 284 16.76 3.55 -13.34
CA ASP A 284 15.59 3.16 -12.56
C ASP A 284 15.13 4.28 -11.63
N MET A 285 16.02 5.11 -11.09
CA MET A 285 15.62 6.33 -10.36
C MET A 285 14.86 7.34 -11.23
N ILE A 286 15.05 7.33 -12.55
CA ILE A 286 14.35 8.21 -13.49
C ILE A 286 13.03 7.59 -13.95
N PHE A 287 13.00 6.26 -14.13
CA PHE A 287 11.86 5.48 -14.62
C PHE A 287 10.50 5.76 -13.95
N PRO A 288 10.36 5.89 -12.61
CA PRO A 288 9.05 6.07 -12.00
C PRO A 288 8.42 7.43 -12.32
N PHE A 289 9.20 8.46 -12.66
CA PHE A 289 8.64 9.78 -12.99
C PHE A 289 7.70 9.77 -14.19
N PRO A 290 8.12 9.33 -15.41
CA PRO A 290 7.21 9.24 -16.55
C PRO A 290 6.05 8.27 -16.28
N LEU A 291 6.31 7.14 -15.59
CA LEU A 291 5.29 6.15 -15.31
C LEU A 291 4.18 6.69 -14.40
N VAL A 292 4.54 7.33 -13.28
CA VAL A 292 3.60 7.90 -12.31
C VAL A 292 2.79 9.04 -12.93
N LEU A 293 3.44 9.93 -13.70
CA LEU A 293 2.74 10.99 -14.42
C LEU A 293 1.77 10.43 -15.47
N CYS A 294 2.15 9.35 -16.16
CA CYS A 294 1.28 8.67 -17.12
C CYS A 294 0.06 8.03 -16.42
N PHE A 295 0.30 7.25 -15.37
CA PHE A 295 -0.75 6.57 -14.61
C PHE A 295 -1.71 7.56 -13.95
N GLY A 296 -1.16 8.54 -13.23
CA GLY A 296 -1.95 9.59 -12.61
C GLY A 296 -2.67 10.46 -13.64
N GLY A 297 -2.08 10.74 -14.80
CA GLY A 297 -2.70 11.48 -15.89
C GLY A 297 -3.89 10.75 -16.51
N ILE A 298 -3.75 9.47 -16.88
CA ILE A 298 -4.85 8.64 -17.39
C ILE A 298 -5.98 8.53 -16.36
N TYR A 299 -5.65 8.21 -15.11
CA TYR A 299 -6.65 8.09 -14.06
C TYR A 299 -7.37 9.41 -13.84
N THR A 300 -6.65 10.54 -13.77
CA THR A 300 -7.25 11.88 -13.59
C THR A 300 -8.21 12.21 -14.72
N LYS A 301 -7.85 11.87 -15.98
CA LYS A 301 -8.71 12.05 -17.14
C LYS A 301 -9.99 11.24 -17.04
N ALA A 302 -9.89 9.96 -16.67
CA ALA A 302 -11.06 9.12 -16.43
C ALA A 302 -11.90 9.66 -15.26
N ALA A 303 -11.26 10.09 -14.17
CA ALA A 303 -11.94 10.63 -13.01
C ALA A 303 -12.76 11.87 -13.31
N ALA A 304 -12.19 12.82 -14.07
CA ALA A 304 -12.91 14.00 -14.53
C ALA A 304 -14.11 13.64 -15.44
N ARG A 305 -14.00 12.57 -16.24
CA ARG A 305 -15.06 12.16 -17.19
C ARG A 305 -16.19 11.37 -16.54
N PHE A 306 -15.87 10.51 -15.57
CA PHE A 306 -16.81 9.58 -14.93
C PHE A 306 -17.21 10.00 -13.51
N GLY A 307 -16.68 11.12 -13.00
CA GLY A 307 -16.89 11.58 -11.64
C GLY A 307 -16.21 10.69 -10.59
N LEU A 308 -15.13 9.99 -10.94
CA LEU A 308 -14.37 9.20 -9.95
C LEU A 308 -13.66 10.15 -8.97
N PRO A 309 -13.34 9.68 -7.75
CA PRO A 309 -12.56 10.47 -6.81
C PRO A 309 -11.16 10.74 -7.37
N VAL A 310 -10.89 12.00 -7.73
CA VAL A 310 -9.60 12.42 -8.33
C VAL A 310 -8.43 12.11 -7.41
N SER A 311 -8.63 12.17 -6.10
CA SER A 311 -7.58 11.97 -5.10
C SER A 311 -6.93 10.58 -5.12
N LEU A 312 -7.58 9.57 -5.71
CA LEU A 312 -6.95 8.26 -5.86
C LEU A 312 -5.78 8.31 -6.85
N ASN A 313 -5.63 9.35 -7.68
CA ASN A 313 -4.42 9.54 -8.47
C ASN A 313 -3.15 9.60 -7.61
N LEU A 314 -3.25 9.96 -6.33
CA LEU A 314 -2.12 10.02 -5.40
C LEU A 314 -1.50 8.65 -5.11
N PHE A 315 -2.22 7.54 -5.33
CA PHE A 315 -1.65 6.19 -5.20
C PHE A 315 -0.45 5.98 -6.12
N SER A 316 -0.43 6.65 -7.28
CA SER A 316 0.72 6.58 -8.20
C SER A 316 2.00 7.12 -7.57
N PHE A 317 1.94 8.15 -6.72
CA PHE A 317 3.12 8.65 -6.00
C PHE A 317 3.69 7.65 -5.00
N GLY A 318 2.89 6.69 -4.52
CA GLY A 318 3.40 5.62 -3.66
C GLY A 318 4.52 4.83 -4.36
N PHE A 319 4.33 4.49 -5.64
CA PHE A 319 5.38 3.82 -6.42
C PHE A 319 6.64 4.68 -6.51
N LEU A 320 6.53 5.96 -6.90
CA LEU A 320 7.67 6.88 -7.00
C LEU A 320 8.48 6.96 -5.68
N ILE A 321 7.79 7.12 -4.55
CA ILE A 321 8.47 7.31 -3.26
C ILE A 321 9.21 6.03 -2.85
N PHE A 322 8.54 4.87 -2.93
CA PHE A 322 9.15 3.62 -2.49
C PHE A 322 10.19 3.09 -3.48
N ASP A 323 10.07 3.41 -4.76
CA ASP A 323 11.09 3.10 -5.78
C ASP A 323 12.36 3.93 -5.58
N LEU A 324 12.25 5.25 -5.39
CA LEU A 324 13.41 6.09 -5.09
C LEU A 324 14.10 5.67 -3.77
N LEU A 325 13.32 5.30 -2.75
CA LEU A 325 13.86 4.84 -1.48
C LEU A 325 14.63 3.51 -1.65
N GLU A 326 14.04 2.57 -2.38
CA GLU A 326 14.64 1.25 -2.63
C GLU A 326 15.93 1.37 -3.45
N ASN A 327 15.91 2.14 -4.55
CA ASN A 327 17.08 2.39 -5.37
C ASN A 327 18.18 3.15 -4.60
N SER A 328 17.82 4.03 -3.65
CA SER A 328 18.80 4.66 -2.76
C SER A 328 19.50 3.63 -1.85
N LEU A 329 18.77 2.62 -1.40
CA LEU A 329 19.32 1.52 -0.59
C LEU A 329 20.16 0.56 -1.45
N MET A 330 19.79 0.33 -2.72
CA MET A 330 20.62 -0.42 -3.67
C MET A 330 22.00 0.19 -3.83
N PHE A 331 22.09 1.52 -4.03
CA PHE A 331 23.38 2.22 -4.08
C PHE A 331 24.21 2.04 -2.81
N TYR A 332 23.57 2.08 -1.64
CA TYR A 332 24.26 1.78 -0.39
C TYR A 332 24.83 0.36 -0.39
N PHE A 333 24.05 -0.66 -0.79
CA PHE A 333 24.52 -2.04 -0.82
C PHE A 333 25.64 -2.29 -1.83
N LEU A 334 25.60 -1.65 -3.00
CA LEU A 334 26.71 -1.70 -3.95
C LEU A 334 28.02 -1.18 -3.34
N ASN A 335 27.94 -0.14 -2.52
CA ASN A 335 29.09 0.46 -1.85
C ASN A 335 29.63 -0.38 -0.68
N VAL A 336 28.77 -1.05 0.09
CA VAL A 336 29.20 -1.82 1.28
C VAL A 336 29.39 -3.32 1.01
N TRP A 337 29.07 -3.80 -0.19
CA TRP A 337 29.29 -5.21 -0.57
C TRP A 337 30.76 -5.61 -0.39
N PRO A 338 31.07 -6.80 0.16
CA PRO A 338 30.15 -7.89 0.52
C PRO A 338 29.58 -7.83 1.95
N LYS A 339 29.85 -6.77 2.72
CA LYS A 339 29.41 -6.63 4.12
C LYS A 339 28.01 -6.03 4.22
N VAL A 340 27.01 -6.79 3.77
CA VAL A 340 25.60 -6.35 3.73
C VAL A 340 24.94 -6.52 5.12
N PRO A 341 24.40 -5.45 5.74
CA PRO A 341 23.70 -5.56 7.01
C PRO A 341 22.33 -6.24 6.87
N GLU A 342 22.09 -7.33 7.62
CA GLU A 342 20.87 -8.14 7.52
C GLU A 342 19.58 -7.35 7.77
N GLY A 343 19.54 -6.53 8.83
CA GLY A 343 18.35 -5.74 9.15
C GLY A 343 17.98 -4.74 8.05
N LEU A 344 18.98 -4.14 7.40
CA LEU A 344 18.76 -3.18 6.30
C LEU A 344 18.36 -3.91 5.01
N ALA A 345 18.95 -5.06 4.72
CA ALA A 345 18.59 -5.89 3.56
C ALA A 345 17.11 -6.34 3.65
N ALA A 346 16.71 -6.88 4.81
CA ALA A 346 15.34 -7.28 5.09
C ALA A 346 14.35 -6.10 4.99
N PHE A 347 14.72 -4.93 5.54
CA PHE A 347 13.93 -3.71 5.40
C PHE A 347 13.76 -3.31 3.93
N THR A 348 14.83 -3.35 3.15
CA THR A 348 14.81 -3.04 1.70
C THR A 348 13.95 -4.01 0.91
N GLY A 349 13.99 -5.31 1.26
CA GLY A 349 13.07 -6.31 0.72
C GLY A 349 11.61 -5.98 1.03
N GLY A 350 11.31 -5.44 2.21
CA GLY A 350 9.99 -4.93 2.57
C GLY A 350 9.56 -3.71 1.76
N ILE A 351 10.47 -2.74 1.59
CA ILE A 351 10.26 -1.58 0.72
C ILE A 351 9.97 -2.03 -0.72
N THR A 352 10.71 -3.01 -1.23
CA THR A 352 10.49 -3.62 -2.56
C THR A 352 9.08 -4.20 -2.68
N ALA A 353 8.60 -4.92 -1.65
CA ALA A 353 7.24 -5.45 -1.65
C ALA A 353 6.17 -4.35 -1.69
N ILE A 354 6.36 -3.27 -0.92
CA ILE A 354 5.43 -2.11 -0.90
C ILE A 354 5.47 -1.36 -2.23
N LYS A 355 6.67 -1.15 -2.80
CA LYS A 355 6.89 -0.59 -4.13
C LYS A 355 6.10 -1.35 -5.18
N LEU A 356 6.26 -2.68 -5.23
CA LEU A 356 5.55 -3.54 -6.17
C LEU A 356 4.03 -3.51 -5.95
N PHE A 357 3.55 -3.44 -4.70
CA PHE A 357 2.13 -3.23 -4.41
C PHE A 357 1.59 -1.96 -5.07
N PHE A 358 2.26 -0.81 -4.88
CA PHE A 358 1.83 0.44 -5.52
C PHE A 358 1.95 0.40 -7.04
N LEU A 359 2.96 -0.27 -7.58
CA LEU A 359 3.11 -0.49 -9.02
C LEU A 359 1.92 -1.27 -9.59
N PHE A 360 1.55 -2.40 -8.98
CA PHE A 360 0.40 -3.21 -9.42
C PHE A 360 -0.93 -2.47 -9.28
N VAL A 361 -1.13 -1.73 -8.19
CA VAL A 361 -2.31 -0.87 -8.02
C VAL A 361 -2.34 0.20 -9.12
N GLY A 362 -1.20 0.82 -9.42
CA GLY A 362 -1.05 1.80 -10.50
C GLY A 362 -1.43 1.22 -11.87
N PHE A 363 -0.90 0.05 -12.22
CA PHE A 363 -1.25 -0.66 -13.46
C PHE A 363 -2.72 -1.03 -13.54
N PHE A 364 -3.31 -1.52 -12.44
CA PHE A 364 -4.74 -1.83 -12.38
C PHE A 364 -5.59 -0.57 -12.62
N MET A 365 -5.28 0.53 -11.92
CA MET A 365 -5.97 1.81 -12.07
C MET A 365 -5.83 2.38 -13.48
N PHE A 366 -4.63 2.31 -14.06
CA PHE A 366 -4.35 2.71 -15.43
C PHE A 366 -5.21 1.90 -16.41
N THR A 367 -5.19 0.57 -16.29
CA THR A 367 -5.90 -0.34 -17.20
C THR A 367 -7.40 -0.09 -17.16
N VAL A 368 -8.00 -0.05 -15.96
CA VAL A 368 -9.44 0.20 -15.79
C VAL A 368 -9.81 1.57 -16.34
N SER A 369 -9.02 2.60 -16.02
CA SER A 369 -9.29 3.97 -16.47
C SER A 369 -9.16 4.11 -17.99
N PHE A 370 -8.17 3.46 -18.59
CA PHE A 370 -7.99 3.39 -20.04
C PHE A 370 -9.18 2.70 -20.70
N LEU A 371 -9.60 1.53 -20.22
CA LEU A 371 -10.74 0.79 -20.75
C LEU A 371 -12.04 1.59 -20.65
N LEU A 372 -12.27 2.30 -19.54
CA LEU A 372 -13.42 3.20 -19.39
C LEU A 372 -13.41 4.31 -20.45
N LEU A 373 -12.26 4.94 -20.68
CA LEU A 373 -12.11 5.99 -21.69
C LEU A 373 -12.31 5.44 -23.12
N VAL A 374 -11.78 4.25 -23.43
CA VAL A 374 -11.99 3.57 -24.72
C VAL A 374 -13.45 3.24 -24.92
N TYR A 375 -14.10 2.60 -23.95
CA TYR A 375 -15.52 2.26 -23.99
C TYR A 375 -16.35 3.49 -24.31
N ARG A 376 -16.12 4.60 -23.60
CA ARG A 376 -16.85 5.85 -23.83
C ARG A 376 -16.65 6.41 -25.22
N ARG A 377 -15.42 6.40 -25.73
CA ARG A 377 -15.10 6.89 -27.08
C ARG A 377 -15.81 6.05 -28.15
N VAL A 378 -15.86 4.73 -27.97
CA VAL A 378 -16.57 3.82 -28.89
C VAL A 378 -18.07 4.07 -28.83
N SER A 379 -18.66 4.17 -27.62
CA SER A 379 -20.09 4.47 -27.47
C SER A 379 -20.50 5.82 -28.07
N GLU A 380 -19.67 6.85 -27.97
CA GLU A 380 -19.94 8.16 -28.58
C GLU A 380 -19.87 8.10 -30.11
N LYS A 381 -18.94 7.33 -30.67
CA LYS A 381 -18.85 7.13 -32.13
C LYS A 381 -20.07 6.39 -32.69
N MET A 382 -20.53 5.33 -32.01
CA MET A 382 -21.72 4.56 -32.42
C MET A 382 -23.03 5.34 -32.32
N ARG A 383 -23.08 6.40 -31.50
CA ARG A 383 -24.29 7.24 -31.38
C ARG A 383 -24.36 8.34 -32.44
N ASN A 384 -23.22 8.70 -33.03
CA ASN A 384 -23.08 9.85 -33.94
C ASN A 384 -22.89 9.44 -35.42
N GLY A 385 -22.68 8.16 -35.70
CA GLY A 385 -22.66 7.60 -37.05
C GLY A 385 -23.79 6.61 -37.20
#